data_AF-M0II24-F1
#
_entry.id   AF-M0II24-F1
#
_cell.length_a   1.000
_cell.length_b   1.000
_cell.length_c   1.000
_cell.angle_alpha   90.00
_cell.angle_beta   90.00
_cell.angle_gamma   90.00
#
_symmetry.space_group_name_H-M   'P 1'
#
loop_
_entity.id
_entity.type
_entity.pdbx_description
1 polymer ?
#
loop_
_entity_poly.entity_id
_entity_poly.type
_entity_poly.pdbx_seq_one_letter_code
_entity_poly.pdbx_strand_id
1 'polypeptide(L)'
;DRAVPHLAPPESLEKARRRVEEAAEKDDDVDDALAVSWRSTDYETRFQTYLRSSGARQVLSKVQSDAEERAVWLVSWRADDLYDHRRIVLAELRQRTQDGPCDEGQHRWRRGTVVGVSVCDICDYSSQSIIDWFGQDVRIAYGGDRR
;
A
#
# COMPACT_ATOMS: atom_id res chain seq x y z
N ASP A 1 9.36 -1.01 -7.15
CA ASP A 1 10.03 0.11 -6.49
C ASP A 1 11.55 -0.12 -6.35
N ARG A 2 12.38 0.52 -7.17
CA ARG A 2 13.86 0.39 -7.07
C ARG A 2 14.48 1.45 -6.15
N ALA A 3 13.73 2.49 -5.80
CA ALA A 3 14.22 3.57 -4.95
C ALA A 3 14.15 3.20 -3.46
N VAL A 4 13.28 2.26 -3.08
CA VAL A 4 13.12 1.78 -1.70
C VAL A 4 13.07 0.25 -1.67
N PRO A 5 14.22 -0.45 -1.64
CA PRO A 5 14.31 -1.91 -1.76
C PRO A 5 13.49 -2.69 -0.73
N HIS A 6 13.25 -2.09 0.44
CA HIS A 6 12.48 -2.72 1.54
C HIS A 6 10.96 -2.68 1.36
N LEU A 7 10.45 -1.91 0.39
CA LEU A 7 9.03 -1.93 -0.02
C LEU A 7 8.82 -2.73 -1.30
N ALA A 8 9.91 -3.19 -1.92
CA ALA A 8 9.83 -4.17 -2.98
C ALA A 8 9.53 -5.56 -2.39
N PRO A 9 8.87 -6.44 -3.15
CA PRO A 9 8.69 -7.82 -2.75
C PRO A 9 10.05 -8.51 -2.60
N PRO A 10 10.22 -9.42 -1.63
CA PRO A 10 11.43 -10.22 -1.52
C PRO A 10 11.74 -10.94 -2.83
N GLU A 11 13.00 -10.95 -3.24
CA GLU A 11 13.41 -11.56 -4.51
C GLU A 11 13.01 -13.04 -4.60
N SER A 12 13.03 -13.75 -3.48
CA SER A 12 12.60 -15.15 -3.39
C SER A 12 11.10 -15.32 -3.68
N LEU A 13 10.26 -14.38 -3.24
CA LEU A 13 8.82 -14.38 -3.49
C LEU A 13 8.53 -14.09 -4.96
N GLU A 14 9.21 -13.11 -5.56
CA GLU A 14 9.06 -12.80 -6.99
C GLU A 14 9.58 -13.92 -7.88
N LYS A 15 10.69 -14.57 -7.52
CA LYS A 15 11.18 -15.76 -8.23
C LYS A 15 10.18 -16.91 -8.16
N ALA A 16 9.55 -17.14 -7.01
CA ALA A 16 8.55 -18.19 -6.86
C ALA A 16 7.30 -17.90 -7.70
N ARG A 17 6.76 -16.67 -7.60
CA ARG A 17 5.60 -16.22 -8.38
C ARG A 17 5.86 -16.34 -9.88
N ARG A 18 6.99 -15.81 -10.37
CA ARG A 18 7.35 -15.88 -11.79
C ARG A 18 7.47 -17.31 -12.30
N ARG A 19 8.03 -18.24 -11.52
CA ARG A 19 8.11 -19.66 -11.93
C ARG A 19 6.73 -20.30 -12.11
N VAL A 20 5.75 -19.94 -11.28
CA VAL A 20 4.39 -20.44 -11.42
C VAL A 20 3.70 -19.80 -12.63
N GLU A 21 3.87 -18.49 -12.82
CA GLU A 21 3.36 -17.76 -13.99
C GLU A 21 3.89 -18.38 -15.30
N GLU A 22 5.20 -18.54 -15.43
CA GLU A 22 5.86 -19.15 -16.60
C GLU A 22 5.45 -20.62 -16.85
N ALA A 23 4.96 -21.33 -15.81
CA ALA A 23 4.45 -22.69 -15.93
C ALA A 23 2.98 -22.67 -16.38
N ALA A 24 2.17 -21.76 -15.83
CA ALA A 24 0.78 -21.58 -16.17
C ALA A 24 0.60 -21.02 -17.60
N GLU A 25 1.49 -20.14 -18.07
CA GLU A 25 1.48 -19.64 -19.46
C GLU A 25 1.69 -20.73 -20.51
N LYS A 26 2.20 -21.91 -20.13
CA LYS A 26 2.42 -23.05 -21.03
C LYS A 26 1.28 -24.07 -20.99
N ASP A 27 0.28 -23.82 -20.15
CA ASP A 27 -0.89 -24.67 -19.99
C ASP A 27 -2.07 -24.03 -20.74
N ASP A 28 -2.52 -24.67 -21.80
CA ASP A 28 -3.59 -24.17 -22.66
C ASP A 28 -4.95 -24.08 -21.93
N ASP A 29 -5.09 -24.75 -20.77
CA ASP A 29 -6.29 -24.72 -19.94
C ASP A 29 -6.30 -23.56 -18.91
N VAL A 30 -5.27 -22.69 -18.92
CA VAL A 30 -5.16 -21.56 -17.98
C VAL A 30 -5.35 -20.22 -18.68
N ASP A 31 -6.50 -19.58 -18.41
CA ASP A 31 -6.84 -18.27 -18.98
C ASP A 31 -6.07 -17.08 -18.36
N ASP A 32 -5.64 -17.20 -17.10
CA ASP A 32 -4.97 -16.12 -16.36
C ASP A 32 -3.81 -16.64 -15.49
N ALA A 33 -2.63 -16.72 -16.11
CA ALA A 33 -1.41 -17.16 -15.46
C ALA A 33 -0.97 -16.24 -14.32
N LEU A 34 -1.26 -14.94 -14.40
CA LEU A 34 -0.90 -13.97 -13.37
C LEU A 34 -1.73 -14.21 -12.11
N ALA A 35 -3.05 -14.35 -12.24
CA ALA A 35 -3.94 -14.69 -11.14
C ALA A 35 -3.59 -16.03 -10.49
N VAL A 36 -3.29 -17.05 -11.30
CA VAL A 36 -2.83 -18.35 -10.80
C VAL A 36 -1.53 -18.21 -10.03
N SER A 37 -0.55 -17.47 -10.55
CA SER A 37 0.73 -17.27 -9.88
C SER A 37 0.60 -16.60 -8.51
N TRP A 38 -0.32 -15.63 -8.39
CA TRP A 38 -0.58 -14.93 -7.14
C TRP A 38 -1.24 -15.84 -6.10
N ARG A 39 -2.29 -16.57 -6.49
CA ARG A 39 -2.98 -17.51 -5.59
C ARG A 39 -2.07 -18.66 -5.16
N SER A 40 -1.42 -19.32 -6.12
CA SER A 40 -0.60 -20.51 -5.84
C SER A 40 0.66 -20.21 -5.02
N THR A 41 1.09 -18.95 -4.95
CA THR A 41 2.23 -18.56 -4.10
C THR A 41 1.84 -17.89 -2.80
N ASP A 42 0.54 -17.75 -2.51
CA ASP A 42 0.01 -16.94 -1.40
C ASP A 42 0.67 -15.55 -1.38
N TYR A 43 0.81 -14.95 -2.55
CA TYR A 43 1.67 -13.79 -2.76
C TYR A 43 1.33 -12.65 -1.81
N GLU A 44 0.03 -12.32 -1.72
CA GLU A 44 -0.47 -11.23 -0.89
C GLU A 44 -0.16 -11.46 0.59
N THR A 45 -0.55 -12.62 1.13
CA THR A 45 -0.30 -12.99 2.54
C THR A 45 1.18 -12.96 2.89
N ARG A 46 2.03 -13.52 2.02
CA ARG A 46 3.48 -13.59 2.25
C ARG A 46 4.12 -12.22 2.17
N PHE A 47 3.68 -11.37 1.26
CA PHE A 47 4.20 -10.01 1.14
C PHE A 47 3.73 -9.12 2.31
N GLN A 48 2.46 -9.21 2.73
CA GLN A 48 1.97 -8.57 3.96
C GLN A 48 2.79 -8.99 5.19
N THR A 49 3.06 -10.29 5.32
CA THR A 49 3.92 -10.81 6.40
C THR A 49 5.34 -10.21 6.34
N TYR A 50 5.91 -10.08 5.14
CA TYR A 50 7.20 -9.42 4.96
C TYR A 50 7.18 -7.94 5.36
N LEU A 51 6.13 -7.19 5.03
CA LEU A 51 5.99 -5.78 5.40
C LEU A 51 5.93 -5.56 6.93
N ARG A 52 5.52 -6.58 7.69
CA ARG A 52 5.55 -6.58 9.16
C ARG A 52 6.92 -6.86 9.76
N SER A 53 7.90 -7.28 8.95
CA SER A 53 9.29 -7.48 9.41
C SER A 53 9.94 -6.16 9.84
N SER A 54 10.92 -6.21 10.74
CA SER A 54 11.53 -5.00 11.35
C SER A 54 12.11 -4.03 10.31
N GLY A 55 12.76 -4.54 9.25
CA GLY A 55 13.34 -3.71 8.20
C GLY A 55 12.30 -2.99 7.35
N ALA A 56 11.30 -3.71 6.83
CA ALA A 56 10.21 -3.11 6.06
C ALA A 56 9.36 -2.17 6.92
N ARG A 57 9.14 -2.52 8.19
CA ARG A 57 8.39 -1.71 9.15
C ARG A 57 9.02 -0.34 9.38
N GLN A 58 10.34 -0.26 9.56
CA GLN A 58 11.05 1.03 9.72
C GLN A 58 10.93 1.91 8.48
N VAL A 59 11.02 1.30 7.30
CA VAL A 59 10.91 2.03 6.04
C VAL A 59 9.49 2.53 5.79
N LEU A 60 8.47 1.74 6.13
CA LEU A 60 7.07 2.20 6.11
C LEU A 60 6.84 3.39 7.04
N SER A 61 7.41 3.36 8.26
CA SER A 61 7.33 4.50 9.20
C SER A 61 8.05 5.74 8.64
N LYS A 62 9.19 5.56 7.97
CA LYS A 62 9.88 6.67 7.28
C LYS A 62 9.04 7.23 6.14
N VAL A 63 8.42 6.38 5.33
CA VAL A 63 7.53 6.82 4.24
C VAL A 63 6.33 7.59 4.79
N GLN A 64 5.76 7.15 5.91
CA GLN A 64 4.68 7.86 6.59
C GLN A 64 5.14 9.24 7.07
N SER A 65 6.29 9.33 7.73
CA SER A 65 6.87 10.61 8.16
C SER A 65 7.23 11.53 6.98
N ASP A 66 7.84 11.00 5.92
CA ASP A 66 8.17 11.77 4.73
C ASP A 66 6.88 12.28 4.03
N ALA A 67 5.81 11.48 4.04
CA ALA A 67 4.49 11.87 3.49
C ALA A 67 3.83 13.03 4.25
N GLU A 68 4.20 13.26 5.51
CA GLU A 68 3.78 14.44 6.30
C GLU A 68 4.55 15.71 5.94
N GLU A 69 5.64 15.61 5.19
CA GLU A 69 6.45 16.77 4.79
C GLU A 69 6.41 17.03 3.27
N ARG A 70 6.20 15.97 2.47
CA ARG A 70 6.27 16.01 1.00
C ARG A 70 5.51 14.86 0.36
N ALA A 71 5.07 15.05 -0.88
CA ALA A 71 4.47 13.96 -1.66
C ALA A 71 5.48 12.82 -1.88
N VAL A 72 5.05 11.58 -1.59
CA VAL A 72 5.83 10.35 -1.83
C VAL A 72 5.18 9.55 -2.95
N TRP A 73 5.97 9.15 -3.96
CA TRP A 73 5.51 8.43 -5.14
C TRP A 73 5.87 6.95 -5.05
N LEU A 74 4.87 6.07 -5.14
CA LEU A 74 5.08 4.62 -5.25
C LEU A 74 5.04 4.17 -6.71
N VAL A 75 6.16 3.59 -7.18
CA VAL A 75 6.37 3.33 -8.61
C VAL A 75 6.45 1.83 -8.92
N SER A 76 5.61 1.39 -9.85
CA SER A 76 5.62 0.04 -10.42
C SER A 76 5.39 0.11 -11.92
N TRP A 77 5.94 -0.87 -12.63
CA TRP A 77 5.82 -1.02 -14.08
C TRP A 77 4.82 -2.13 -14.46
N ARG A 78 4.05 -2.65 -13.49
CA ARG A 78 3.01 -3.65 -13.76
C ARG A 78 1.80 -2.98 -14.38
N ALA A 79 1.21 -3.64 -15.38
CA ALA A 79 0.03 -3.14 -16.10
C ALA A 79 -1.29 -3.44 -15.38
N ASP A 80 -1.34 -4.51 -14.56
CA ASP A 80 -2.52 -4.92 -13.81
C ASP A 80 -2.41 -4.51 -12.33
N ASP A 81 -3.28 -3.59 -11.91
CA ASP A 81 -3.32 -3.06 -10.54
C ASP A 81 -3.83 -4.07 -9.50
N LEU A 82 -4.65 -5.05 -9.90
CA LEU A 82 -5.14 -6.10 -8.99
C LEU A 82 -3.97 -6.96 -8.48
N TYR A 83 -3.01 -7.18 -9.38
CA TYR A 83 -1.83 -8.01 -9.19
C TYR A 83 -0.54 -7.17 -9.13
N ASP A 84 -0.63 -5.97 -8.53
CA ASP A 84 0.51 -5.12 -8.19
C ASP A 84 0.73 -5.07 -6.67
N HIS A 85 1.96 -5.37 -6.24
CA HIS A 85 2.40 -5.26 -4.84
C HIS A 85 2.17 -3.88 -4.22
N ARG A 86 2.16 -2.79 -5.02
CA ARG A 86 1.86 -1.44 -4.53
C ARG A 86 0.49 -1.34 -3.87
N ARG A 87 -0.50 -2.10 -4.34
CA ARG A 87 -1.83 -2.17 -3.71
C ARG A 87 -1.71 -2.58 -2.24
N ILE A 88 -0.83 -3.55 -1.96
CA ILE A 88 -0.59 -4.08 -0.61
C ILE A 88 0.18 -3.05 0.23
N VAL A 89 1.20 -2.41 -0.32
CA VAL A 89 1.94 -1.33 0.38
C VAL A 89 1.02 -0.17 0.75
N LEU A 90 0.15 0.25 -0.17
CA LEU A 90 -0.85 1.31 0.07
C LEU A 90 -1.85 0.90 1.14
N ALA A 91 -2.32 -0.35 1.14
CA ALA A 91 -3.21 -0.84 2.19
C ALA A 91 -2.54 -0.83 3.57
N GLU A 92 -1.27 -1.26 3.66
CA GLU A 92 -0.50 -1.23 4.90
C GLU A 92 -0.24 0.19 5.41
N LEU A 93 0.10 1.13 4.51
CA LEU A 93 0.25 2.54 4.88
C LEU A 93 -1.07 3.14 5.37
N ARG A 94 -2.19 2.82 4.72
CA ARG A 94 -3.54 3.24 5.14
C ARG A 94 -3.91 2.69 6.51
N GLN A 95 -3.62 1.42 6.78
CA GLN A 95 -3.88 0.82 8.08
C GLN A 95 -3.07 1.53 9.18
N ARG A 96 -1.79 1.81 8.93
CA ARG A 96 -0.91 2.49 9.90
C ARG A 96 -1.28 3.94 10.17
N THR A 97 -1.87 4.63 9.21
CA THR A 97 -2.45 5.96 9.45
C THR A 97 -3.73 5.90 10.29
N GLN A 98 -4.34 4.72 10.44
CA GLN A 98 -5.48 4.48 11.34
C GLN A 98 -5.02 3.98 12.73
N ASP A 99 -3.76 3.57 12.91
CA ASP A 99 -3.17 3.17 14.19
C ASP A 99 -2.90 4.35 15.15
N GLY A 100 -3.58 5.49 14.96
CA GLY A 100 -3.63 6.55 15.98
C GLY A 100 -4.34 6.05 17.24
N PRO A 101 -4.30 6.78 18.37
CA PRO A 101 -5.00 6.37 19.59
C PRO A 101 -6.54 6.40 19.48
N CYS A 102 -7.09 6.60 18.28
CA CYS A 102 -8.51 6.46 17.99
C CYS A 102 -8.78 5.04 17.47
N ASP A 103 -9.89 4.44 17.89
CA ASP A 103 -10.31 3.17 17.31
C ASP A 103 -10.65 3.33 15.80
N GLU A 104 -10.62 2.21 15.07
CA GLU A 104 -10.93 2.15 13.64
C GLU A 104 -12.23 2.90 13.31
N GLY A 105 -12.16 3.86 12.39
CA GLY A 105 -13.30 4.68 11.97
C GLY A 105 -13.75 5.78 12.94
N GLN A 106 -13.09 5.96 14.09
CA GLN A 106 -13.46 6.99 15.08
C GLN A 106 -12.71 8.32 14.92
N HIS A 107 -11.85 8.46 13.91
CA HIS A 107 -11.21 9.74 13.64
C HIS A 107 -12.23 10.82 13.28
N ARG A 108 -12.20 11.94 14.03
CA ARG A 108 -12.96 13.15 13.71
C ARG A 108 -12.04 14.16 13.04
N TRP A 109 -12.13 14.27 11.73
CA TRP A 109 -11.25 15.14 10.95
C TRP A 109 -11.72 16.58 10.94
N ARG A 110 -10.80 17.50 11.18
CA ARG A 110 -10.95 18.93 10.91
C ARG A 110 -9.89 19.41 9.93
N ARG A 111 -10.13 20.59 9.35
CA ARG A 111 -9.12 21.26 8.53
C ARG A 111 -7.94 21.68 9.41
N GLY A 112 -6.74 21.26 9.03
CA GLY A 112 -5.50 21.71 9.62
C GLY A 112 -5.21 23.17 9.29
N THR A 113 -4.19 23.74 9.96
CA THR A 113 -3.71 25.10 9.70
C THR A 113 -3.06 25.25 8.32
N VAL A 114 -2.57 24.15 7.73
CA VAL A 114 -2.01 24.08 6.39
C VAL A 114 -3.07 23.62 5.39
N VAL A 115 -3.15 24.28 4.22
CA VAL A 115 -4.10 23.94 3.16
C VAL A 115 -3.83 22.51 2.65
N GLY A 116 -4.87 21.69 2.62
CA GLY A 116 -4.79 20.29 2.18
C GLY A 116 -4.53 19.29 3.30
N VAL A 117 -4.24 19.76 4.52
CA VAL A 117 -4.02 18.91 5.70
C VAL A 117 -5.33 18.74 6.47
N SER A 118 -5.66 17.49 6.83
CA SER A 118 -6.71 17.20 7.80
C SER A 118 -6.10 16.68 9.09
N VAL A 119 -6.59 17.13 10.24
CA VAL A 119 -6.08 16.74 11.55
C VAL A 119 -7.23 16.12 12.35
N CYS A 120 -6.98 15.05 13.07
CA CYS A 120 -7.97 14.45 13.95
C CYS A 120 -8.13 15.28 15.23
N ASP A 121 -9.33 15.72 15.56
CA ASP A 121 -9.65 16.49 16.78
C ASP A 121 -9.45 15.71 18.08
N ILE A 122 -9.33 14.38 17.99
CA ILE A 122 -9.26 13.49 19.15
C ILE A 122 -7.81 13.14 19.48
N CYS A 123 -6.99 12.88 18.47
CA CYS A 123 -5.63 12.40 18.64
C CYS A 123 -4.55 13.32 18.07
N ASP A 124 -4.93 14.49 17.54
CA ASP A 124 -4.07 15.45 16.84
C ASP A 124 -3.27 14.86 15.66
N TYR A 125 -3.63 13.65 15.20
CA TYR A 125 -2.99 12.99 14.08
C TYR A 125 -3.31 13.72 12.76
N SER A 126 -2.30 14.08 11.98
CA SER A 126 -2.48 14.75 10.69
C SER A 126 -2.40 13.77 9.51
N SER A 127 -3.43 13.73 8.66
CA SER A 127 -3.33 13.09 7.35
C SER A 127 -2.90 14.13 6.31
N GLN A 128 -1.74 13.89 5.70
CA GLN A 128 -1.36 14.52 4.43
C GLN A 128 -1.60 13.51 3.29
N SER A 129 -2.15 13.99 2.18
CA SER A 129 -2.59 13.19 1.05
C SER A 129 -1.42 12.43 0.41
N ILE A 130 -1.55 11.10 0.29
CA ILE A 130 -0.68 10.30 -0.58
C ILE A 130 -1.19 10.47 -2.01
N ILE A 131 -0.43 11.17 -2.85
CA ILE A 131 -0.77 11.38 -4.27
C ILE A 131 -0.21 10.20 -5.08
N ASP A 132 -1.04 9.58 -5.92
CA ASP A 132 -0.60 8.53 -6.84
C ASP A 132 -0.10 9.10 -8.18
N TRP A 133 0.51 8.23 -9.01
CA TRP A 133 1.17 8.56 -10.28
C TRP A 133 0.29 9.34 -11.28
N PHE A 134 -1.04 9.28 -11.20
CA PHE A 134 -1.92 9.96 -12.15
C PHE A 134 -2.23 11.41 -11.76
N GLY A 135 -1.64 11.93 -10.68
CA GLY A 135 -2.02 13.24 -10.15
C GLY A 135 -3.48 13.26 -9.70
N GLN A 136 -4.09 12.09 -9.52
CA GLN A 136 -5.36 11.97 -8.84
C GLN A 136 -5.07 12.23 -7.37
N ASP A 137 -5.77 13.24 -6.84
CA ASP A 137 -5.91 13.40 -5.41
C ASP A 137 -6.61 12.13 -4.92
N VAL A 138 -5.83 11.16 -4.44
CA VAL A 138 -6.40 10.04 -3.68
C VAL A 138 -6.83 10.66 -2.36
N ARG A 139 -8.01 11.28 -2.39
CA ARG A 139 -8.74 11.62 -1.19
C ARG A 139 -9.01 10.30 -0.50
N ILE A 140 -8.22 10.02 0.52
CA ILE A 140 -8.55 8.97 1.46
C ILE A 140 -9.75 9.51 2.24
N ALA A 141 -10.96 9.27 1.70
CA ALA A 141 -12.19 9.54 2.41
C ALA A 141 -12.27 8.51 3.54
N TYR A 142 -12.03 8.97 4.76
CA TYR A 142 -12.18 8.20 5.98
C TYR A 142 -13.62 8.35 6.50
N GLY A 143 -14.26 7.22 6.79
CA GLY A 143 -15.60 7.19 7.35
C GLY A 143 -16.68 7.49 6.30
N GLY A 144 -17.68 6.62 6.22
CA GLY A 144 -18.83 6.88 5.35
C GLY A 144 -19.50 8.20 5.73
N ASP A 145 -19.86 8.98 4.73
CA ASP A 145 -20.82 10.07 4.89
C ASP A 145 -22.07 9.49 5.56
N ARG A 146 -22.27 9.81 6.85
CA ARG A 146 -23.61 9.72 7.43
C ARG A 146 -24.43 10.82 6.77
N ARG A 147 -25.31 10.39 5.85
CA ARG A 147 -26.51 11.16 5.48
C ARG A 147 -27.35 11.44 6.72
#